data_AF-A0A3C2AHA9-F1
#
_entry.id   AF-A0A3C2AHA9-F1
#
_cell.length_a   1.000
_cell.length_b   1.000
_cell.length_c   1.000
_cell.angle_alpha   90.00
_cell.angle_beta   90.00
_cell.angle_gamma   90.00
#
_symmetry.space_group_name_H-M   'P 1'
#
loop_
_entity.id
_entity.type
_entity.pdbx_description
1 polymer ?
#
loop_
_entity_poly.entity_id
_entity_poly.type
_entity_poly.pdbx_seq_one_letter_code
_entity_poly.pdbx_strand_id
1 'polypeptide(L)'
;MISAYFKRLFISNKTFILHEVLEVQGLMHMLMKHHNTGEKWTRDEVTEIKMHLKEISRAVPALVIFMLPGGSLLLPFLAEAIDRRGGQGRLSQ
;
A
#
# COMPACT_ATOMS: atom_id res chain seq x y z
N MET A 1 11.55 15.42 -9.00
CA MET A 1 11.46 15.44 -7.51
C MET A 1 10.45 14.41 -7.00
N ILE A 2 9.20 14.46 -7.43
CA ILE A 2 8.14 13.52 -7.00
C ILE A 2 8.49 12.04 -7.33
N SER A 3 8.97 11.76 -8.54
CA SER A 3 9.37 10.40 -8.95
C SER A 3 10.49 9.81 -8.10
N ALA A 4 11.47 10.63 -7.69
CA ALA A 4 12.57 10.21 -6.81
C ALA A 4 12.06 9.88 -5.40
N TYR A 5 11.10 10.66 -4.91
CA TYR A 5 10.44 10.42 -3.63
C TYR A 5 9.64 9.11 -3.64
N PHE A 6 8.80 8.87 -4.66
CA PHE A 6 8.10 7.58 -4.82
C PHE A 6 9.06 6.41 -4.99
N LYS A 7 10.13 6.57 -5.77
CA LYS A 7 11.17 5.54 -5.93
C LYS A 7 11.82 5.18 -4.59
N ARG A 8 12.12 6.19 -3.76
CA ARG A 8 12.65 5.99 -2.41
C ARG A 8 11.66 5.21 -1.54
N LEU A 9 10.38 5.60 -1.53
CA LEU A 9 9.35 4.91 -0.76
C LEU A 9 9.18 3.46 -1.20
N PHE A 10 9.17 3.20 -2.52
CA PHE A 10 9.06 1.85 -3.04
C PHE A 10 10.24 0.98 -2.61
N ILE A 11 11.47 1.51 -2.67
CA ILE A 11 12.67 0.79 -2.25
C ILE A 11 12.66 0.54 -0.73
N SER A 12 12.29 1.53 0.08
CA SER A 12 12.25 1.41 1.54
C SER A 12 11.16 0.47 2.05
N ASN A 13 10.07 0.29 1.29
CA ASN A 13 8.95 -0.58 1.68
C ASN A 13 8.91 -1.91 0.92
N LYS A 14 9.97 -2.25 0.17
CA LYS A 14 10.02 -3.44 -0.68
C LYS A 14 9.64 -4.73 0.06
N THR A 15 10.13 -4.92 1.28
CA THR A 15 9.86 -6.13 2.08
C THR A 15 8.39 -6.28 2.43
N PHE A 16 7.73 -5.18 2.82
CA PHE A 16 6.29 -5.17 3.12
C PHE A 16 5.46 -5.45 1.86
N ILE A 17 5.79 -4.78 0.75
CA ILE A 17 5.11 -5.00 -0.53
C ILE A 17 5.27 -6.46 -0.99
N LEU A 18 6.46 -7.05 -0.83
CA LEU A 18 6.69 -8.46 -1.15
C LEU A 18 5.87 -9.39 -0.26
N HIS A 19 5.74 -9.08 1.03
CA HIS A 19 4.92 -9.86 1.95
C HIS A 19 3.45 -9.89 1.51
N GLU A 20 2.87 -8.72 1.22
CA GLU A 20 1.48 -8.61 0.76
C GLU A 20 1.24 -9.40 -0.54
N VAL A 21 2.19 -9.35 -1.47
CA VAL A 21 2.13 -10.12 -2.72
C VAL A 21 2.23 -11.62 -2.47
N LEU A 22 3.02 -12.05 -1.48
CA LEU A 22 3.16 -13.46 -1.11
C LEU A 22 1.93 -14.02 -0.39
N GLU A 23 1.18 -13.18 0.32
CA GLU A 23 -0.09 -13.57 0.96
C GLU A 23 -1.20 -13.82 -0.06
N VAL A 24 -1.12 -13.20 -1.24
CA VAL A 24 -2.05 -13.50 -2.34
C VAL A 24 -1.67 -14.83 -2.98
N GLN A 25 -2.39 -15.88 -2.57
CA GLN A 25 -2.26 -17.22 -3.14
C GLN A 25 -2.34 -17.18 -4.68
N GLY A 26 -1.38 -17.83 -5.34
CA GLY A 26 -1.34 -17.95 -6.80
C GLY A 26 -0.70 -16.78 -7.56
N LEU A 27 -0.73 -15.56 -7.01
CA LEU A 27 -0.18 -14.37 -7.69
C LEU A 27 1.32 -14.50 -7.97
N MET A 28 2.10 -14.94 -6.97
CA MET A 28 3.54 -15.09 -7.14
C MET A 28 3.91 -16.12 -8.20
N HIS A 29 3.16 -17.22 -8.29
CA HIS A 29 3.37 -18.23 -9.32
C HIS A 29 3.12 -17.66 -10.72
N MET A 30 2.01 -16.93 -10.90
CA MET A 30 1.70 -16.27 -12.17
C MET A 30 2.75 -15.24 -12.58
N LEU A 31 3.20 -14.41 -11.65
CA LEU A 31 4.25 -13.41 -11.91
C LEU A 31 5.57 -14.08 -12.32
N MET A 32 5.92 -15.18 -11.67
CA MET A 32 7.17 -15.90 -11.92
C MET A 32 7.15 -16.76 -13.17
N LYS A 33 5.98 -17.15 -13.70
CA LYS A 33 5.86 -17.89 -14.96
C LYS A 33 6.66 -17.23 -16.08
N HIS A 34 6.42 -15.94 -16.32
CA HIS A 34 7.09 -15.20 -17.40
C HIS A 34 8.61 -15.14 -17.21
N HIS A 35 9.07 -14.93 -15.98
CA HIS A 35 10.49 -14.85 -15.66
C HIS A 35 11.20 -16.21 -15.76
N ASN A 36 10.56 -17.28 -15.29
CA ASN A 36 11.18 -18.60 -15.16
C ASN A 36 11.12 -19.42 -16.46
N THR A 37 10.08 -19.21 -17.28
CA THR A 37 9.84 -20.01 -18.49
C THR A 37 10.01 -19.22 -19.79
N GLY A 38 10.02 -17.89 -19.72
CA GLY A 38 10.00 -17.01 -20.90
C GLY A 38 8.64 -16.95 -21.60
N GLU A 39 7.65 -17.73 -21.16
CA GLU A 39 6.31 -17.73 -21.74
C GLU A 39 5.56 -16.43 -21.43
N LYS A 40 4.79 -15.95 -22.40
CA LYS A 40 3.93 -14.77 -22.19
C LYS A 40 2.68 -15.16 -21.40
N TRP A 41 2.14 -14.20 -20.66
CA TRP A 41 0.83 -14.37 -20.05
C TRP A 41 -0.27 -14.45 -21.11
N THR A 42 -1.21 -15.37 -20.90
CA THR A 42 -2.47 -15.40 -21.66
C THR A 42 -3.36 -14.22 -21.25
N ARG A 43 -4.43 -13.97 -22.01
CA ARG A 43 -5.41 -12.92 -21.66
C ARG A 43 -6.10 -13.19 -20.32
N ASP A 44 -6.35 -14.45 -20.01
CA ASP A 44 -7.00 -14.86 -18.77
C ASP A 44 -6.06 -14.66 -17.58
N GLU A 45 -4.78 -15.05 -17.73
CA GLU A 45 -3.74 -14.82 -16.72
C GLU A 45 -3.53 -13.32 -16.43
N VAL A 46 -3.52 -12.47 -17.46
CA VAL A 46 -3.45 -11.01 -17.27
C VAL A 46 -4.66 -10.48 -16.51
N THR A 47 -5.84 -11.05 -16.75
CA THR A 47 -7.08 -10.65 -16.07
C THR A 47 -7.03 -11.03 -14.59
N GLU A 48 -6.55 -12.23 -14.29
CA GLU A 48 -6.36 -12.72 -12.92
C GLU A 48 -5.30 -11.91 -12.15
N ILE A 49 -4.15 -11.63 -12.77
CA ILE A 49 -3.11 -10.75 -12.19
C ILE A 49 -3.70 -9.37 -11.86
N LYS A 50 -4.48 -8.78 -12.77
CA LYS A 50 -5.12 -7.46 -12.52
C LYS A 50 -6.10 -7.50 -11.36
N MET A 51 -6.86 -8.59 -11.23
CA MET A 51 -7.79 -8.78 -10.11
C MET A 51 -7.03 -8.83 -8.78
N HIS A 52 -5.95 -9.62 -8.71
CA HIS A 52 -5.12 -9.70 -7.50
C HIS A 52 -4.45 -8.37 -7.14
N LEU A 53 -3.91 -7.66 -8.13
CA LEU A 53 -3.34 -6.32 -7.91
C LEU A 53 -4.40 -5.30 -7.46
N LYS A 54 -5.64 -5.45 -7.90
CA LYS A 54 -6.76 -4.60 -7.43
C LYS A 54 -7.12 -4.87 -5.97
N GLU A 55 -7.04 -6.11 -5.51
CA GLU A 55 -7.26 -6.41 -4.09
C GLU A 55 -6.13 -5.82 -3.23
N ILE A 56 -4.87 -5.98 -3.64
CA ILE A 56 -3.72 -5.34 -2.97
C ILE A 56 -3.86 -3.81 -2.96
N SER A 57 -4.33 -3.21 -4.07
CA SER A 57 -4.46 -1.75 -4.17
C SER A 57 -5.54 -1.16 -3.27
N ARG A 58 -6.44 -1.97 -2.69
CA ARG A 58 -7.40 -1.50 -1.67
C ARG A 58 -6.72 -1.15 -0.34
N ALA A 59 -5.54 -1.71 -0.04
CA ALA A 59 -4.75 -1.37 1.16
C ALA A 59 -3.88 -0.11 0.97
N VAL A 60 -3.61 0.26 -0.28
CA VAL A 60 -2.73 1.37 -0.68
C VAL A 60 -3.29 2.80 -0.47
N PRO A 61 -4.61 3.11 -0.44
CA PRO A 61 -5.10 4.50 -0.43
C PRO A 61 -4.65 5.30 0.80
N ALA A 62 -4.65 4.68 1.98
CA ALA A 62 -4.17 5.31 3.21
C ALA A 62 -2.68 5.64 3.12
N LEU A 63 -1.90 4.72 2.56
CA LEU A 63 -0.47 4.86 2.31
C LEU A 63 -0.17 6.05 1.38
N VAL A 64 -0.95 6.24 0.32
CA VAL A 64 -0.80 7.36 -0.63
C VAL A 64 -1.03 8.70 0.07
N ILE A 65 -2.03 8.82 0.93
CA ILE A 65 -2.33 10.05 1.68
C ILE A 65 -1.14 10.43 2.59
N PHE A 66 -0.56 9.48 3.31
CA PHE A 66 0.63 9.74 4.15
C PHE A 66 1.91 9.99 3.34
N MET A 67 1.99 9.47 2.10
CA MET A 67 3.10 9.69 1.17
C MET A 67 2.97 11.00 0.36
N LEU A 68 1.85 11.73 0.40
CA LEU A 68 1.82 13.05 -0.24
C LEU A 68 2.81 13.99 0.46
N PRO A 69 3.45 14.94 -0.25
CA PRO A 69 4.24 15.99 0.42
C PRO A 69 3.31 16.76 1.37
N GLY A 70 3.52 16.60 2.68
CA GLY A 70 2.63 17.11 3.75
C GLY A 70 1.71 16.07 4.40
N GLY A 71 1.62 14.84 3.88
CA GLY A 71 0.82 13.74 4.42
C GLY A 71 1.26 13.29 5.81
N SER A 72 2.55 13.36 6.12
CA SER A 72 3.08 13.11 7.47
C SER A 72 2.65 14.17 8.49
N LEU A 73 2.28 15.38 8.05
CA LEU A 73 1.70 16.41 8.93
C LEU A 73 0.25 16.08 9.30
N LEU A 74 -0.43 15.18 8.58
CA LEU A 74 -1.77 14.72 9.00
C LEU A 74 -1.73 13.96 10.33
N LEU A 75 -0.64 13.25 10.63
CA LEU A 75 -0.52 12.51 11.90
C LEU A 75 -0.64 13.43 13.14
N PRO A 76 0.11 14.54 13.27
CA PRO A 76 -0.07 15.47 14.40
C PRO A 76 -1.46 16.12 14.40
N PHE A 77 -2.04 16.48 13.25
CA PHE A 77 -3.41 17.01 13.21
C PHE A 77 -4.47 16.00 13.65
N LEU A 78 -4.31 14.72 13.27
CA LEU A 78 -5.19 13.63 13.69
C LEU A 78 -5.01 13.33 15.18
N ALA A 79 -3.77 13.33 15.68
CA ALA A 79 -3.48 13.16 17.10
C ALA A 79 -4.14 14.26 17.94
N GLU A 80 -4.00 15.53 17.53
CA GLU A 80 -4.67 16.67 18.17
C GLU A 80 -6.21 16.54 18.12
N ALA A 81 -6.77 16.13 16.97
CA ALA A 81 -8.21 15.97 16.83
C ALA A 81 -8.78 14.84 17.70
N ILE A 82 -8.03 13.76 17.92
CA ILE A 82 -8.40 12.66 18.82
C ILE A 82 -8.24 13.10 20.28
N ASP A 83 -7.12 13.75 20.63
CA ASP A 83 -6.85 14.22 22.00
C ASP A 83 -7.90 15.24 22.47
N ARG A 84 -8.26 16.18 21.58
CA ARG A 84 -9.32 17.17 21.83
C ARG A 84 -10.71 16.56 22.02
N ARG A 85 -10.97 15.35 21.49
CA ARG A 85 -12.21 14.58 21.75
C ARG A 85 -12.11 13.76 23.05
N GLY A 86 -10.93 13.28 23.41
CA GLY A 86 -10.68 12.56 24.67
C GLY A 86 -10.69 13.45 25.92
N GLY A 87 -10.42 14.75 25.77
CA GLY A 87 -10.42 15.73 26.89
C GLY A 87 -11.80 16.22 27.33
N GLN A 88 -12.86 16.06 26.54
CA GLN A 88 -14.20 16.58 26.87
C GLN A 88 -14.96 15.76 27.94
N GLY A 89 -14.48 14.57 28.29
CA GLY A 89 -15.09 13.73 29.35
C GLY A 89 -14.46 13.86 30.75
N ARG A 90 -13.41 14.68 30.92
CA ARG A 90 -12.62 14.74 32.18
C ARG A 90 -12.72 16.07 32.95
N LEU A 91 -13.55 17.01 32.51
CA LEU A 91 -13.71 18.34 33.14
C LEU A 91 -15.09 18.51 33.84
N SER A 92 -15.72 17.43 34.27
CA SER A 92 -16.98 17.48 35.05
C SER A 92 -16.98 16.55 36.27
N GLN A 93 -15.82 16.35 36.90
CA GLN A 93 -15.75 15.88 38.29
C GLN A 93 -14.86 16.80 39.11
#